data_AF-C1A9S4-F1
#
_entry.id   AF-C1A9S4-F1
#
_cell.length_a   1.000
_cell.length_b   1.000
_cell.length_c   1.000
_cell.angle_alpha   90.00
_cell.angle_beta   90.00
_cell.angle_gamma   90.00
#
_symmetry.space_group_name_H-M   'P 1'
#
loop_
_entity.id
_entity.type
_entity.pdbx_description
1 polymer ?
#
loop_
_entity_poly.entity_id
_entity_poly.type
_entity_poly.pdbx_seq_one_letter_code
_entity_poly.pdbx_strand_id
1 'polypeptide(L)'
;MSVWRPKIPEPRIAVSSYVVLNFEDKIGSTAKGAADSTILALTHRYETRKQRSGLGRMFLGKHKVNEHRCVQELPMVGFTTDATTLQTIRQACASAEKVYLVLHGDPRTTDTAYTNAIGKVGVVNLCSSAQLAAFLSGVLPRKDHQKIALVMCYGARCKDYRSANVNHQGAMGINDLKTSFAYRLVYELVQLGFNPLVSAVTGKIQHNAQTGHALIEREELIDINMELAEASRTFTQDAKLHGGGGEFKKTDEGKRQFDGIKDIQAQLQQARTHLPQGDESNKYGKLVFKYKNATLKIVNKYGGQGANAVTAGTVLYSGALVTPGAA
;
A
#
# COMPACT_ATOMS: atom_id res chain seq x y z
N MET A 1 43.38 48.51 -11.04
CA MET A 1 43.36 47.11 -10.56
C MET A 1 41.93 46.73 -10.22
N SER A 2 41.24 45.97 -11.06
CA SER A 2 39.86 45.53 -10.78
C SER A 2 39.89 44.32 -9.84
N VAL A 3 39.28 44.45 -8.66
CA VAL A 3 39.17 43.38 -7.68
C VAL A 3 38.20 42.33 -8.21
N TRP A 4 38.72 41.17 -8.63
CA TRP A 4 37.90 40.01 -9.00
C TRP A 4 37.19 39.49 -7.75
N ARG A 5 35.86 39.62 -7.71
CA ARG A 5 35.04 38.98 -6.67
C ARG A 5 34.51 37.66 -7.22
N PRO A 6 34.82 36.51 -6.60
CA PRO A 6 34.26 35.23 -7.01
C PRO A 6 32.74 35.29 -6.93
N LYS A 7 32.07 34.93 -8.03
CA LYS A 7 30.61 34.81 -8.10
C LYS A 7 30.20 33.73 -7.10
N ILE A 8 29.54 34.12 -6.01
CA ILE A 8 28.96 33.16 -5.06
C ILE A 8 27.94 32.32 -5.86
N PRO A 9 28.10 30.99 -5.95
CA PRO A 9 27.15 30.17 -6.68
C PRO A 9 25.77 30.35 -6.06
N GLU A 10 24.80 30.74 -6.88
CA GLU A 10 23.43 30.90 -6.44
C GLU A 10 22.92 29.61 -5.79
N PRO A 11 22.18 29.70 -4.67
CA PRO A 11 21.63 28.52 -4.02
C PRO A 11 20.70 27.79 -5.00
N ARG A 12 21.13 26.62 -5.49
CA ARG A 12 20.26 25.74 -6.28
C ARG A 12 19.13 25.28 -5.37
N ILE A 13 17.93 25.78 -5.62
CA ILE A 13 16.71 25.31 -4.95
C ILE A 13 16.52 23.85 -5.36
N ALA A 14 16.78 22.94 -4.42
CA ALA A 14 16.69 21.51 -4.68
C ALA A 14 15.23 21.12 -4.96
N VAL A 15 14.95 20.73 -6.19
CA VAL A 15 13.65 20.16 -6.57
C VAL A 15 13.51 18.79 -5.95
N SER A 16 12.53 18.60 -5.05
CA SER A 16 12.23 17.27 -4.51
C SER A 16 11.54 16.43 -5.60
N SER A 17 12.13 15.28 -5.92
CA SER A 17 11.59 14.28 -6.85
C SER A 17 10.89 13.16 -6.07
N TYR A 18 9.72 12.75 -6.52
CA TYR A 18 8.99 11.58 -6.03
C TYR A 18 8.93 10.54 -7.13
N VAL A 19 9.17 9.27 -6.78
CA VAL A 19 9.13 8.17 -7.74
C VAL A 19 8.01 7.21 -7.39
N VAL A 20 7.21 6.83 -8.37
CA VAL A 20 6.19 5.78 -8.27
C VAL A 20 6.70 4.57 -9.05
N LEU A 21 6.95 3.48 -8.35
CA LEU A 21 7.21 2.17 -8.93
C LEU A 21 5.86 1.46 -9.04
N ASN A 22 5.33 1.42 -10.25
CA ASN A 22 4.02 0.87 -10.57
C ASN A 22 4.15 -0.61 -10.92
N PHE A 23 3.66 -1.47 -10.03
CA PHE A 23 3.60 -2.92 -10.24
C PHE A 23 2.20 -3.39 -10.67
N GLU A 24 1.26 -2.48 -10.82
CA GLU A 24 -0.05 -2.78 -11.39
C GLU A 24 0.02 -2.74 -12.92
N ASP A 25 -0.57 -3.74 -13.57
CA ASP A 25 -0.84 -3.64 -14.99
C ASP A 25 -2.07 -2.74 -15.27
N LYS A 26 -2.09 -2.14 -16.47
CA LYS A 26 -3.18 -1.28 -16.93
C LYS A 26 -4.34 -2.17 -17.34
N ILE A 27 -5.51 -1.93 -16.76
CA ILE A 27 -6.76 -2.50 -17.26
C ILE A 27 -7.16 -1.72 -18.53
N GLY A 28 -6.47 -1.96 -19.64
CA GLY A 28 -6.72 -1.29 -20.91
C GLY A 28 -6.39 0.22 -20.95
N SER A 29 -6.73 0.89 -22.05
CA SER A 29 -6.43 2.31 -22.29
C SER A 29 -7.40 3.30 -21.62
N THR A 30 -8.52 2.82 -21.08
CA THR A 30 -9.63 3.65 -20.56
C THR A 30 -9.96 3.42 -19.09
N ALA A 31 -9.55 2.31 -18.47
CA ALA A 31 -9.84 2.08 -17.06
C ALA A 31 -8.72 2.64 -16.18
N LYS A 32 -9.11 3.49 -15.22
CA LYS A 32 -8.22 4.02 -14.17
C LYS A 32 -7.96 2.91 -13.15
N GLY A 33 -6.77 2.31 -13.16
CA GLY A 33 -6.33 1.38 -12.13
C GLY A 33 -6.14 2.06 -10.76
N ALA A 34 -5.90 1.28 -9.71
CA ALA A 34 -5.61 1.85 -8.39
C ALA A 34 -4.28 2.63 -8.41
N ALA A 35 -3.32 2.21 -9.24
CA ALA A 35 -2.12 2.95 -9.57
C ALA A 35 -2.42 4.31 -10.19
N ASP A 36 -3.28 4.40 -11.20
CA ASP A 36 -3.62 5.68 -11.83
C ASP A 36 -4.26 6.64 -10.82
N SER A 37 -5.16 6.15 -9.97
CA SER A 37 -5.77 6.96 -8.92
C SER A 37 -4.73 7.49 -7.92
N THR A 38 -3.74 6.66 -7.57
CA THR A 38 -2.65 7.02 -6.69
C THR A 38 -1.74 8.05 -7.34
N ILE A 39 -1.36 7.85 -8.61
CA ILE A 39 -0.50 8.77 -9.37
C ILE A 39 -1.19 10.14 -9.49
N LEU A 40 -2.45 10.19 -9.91
CA LEU A 40 -3.22 11.43 -10.01
C LEU A 40 -3.28 12.18 -8.67
N ALA A 41 -3.55 11.46 -7.58
CA ALA A 41 -3.56 11.99 -6.23
C ALA A 41 -2.20 12.57 -5.81
N LEU A 42 -1.11 11.85 -6.08
CA LEU A 42 0.25 12.29 -5.75
C LEU A 42 0.66 13.50 -6.58
N THR A 43 0.37 13.49 -7.88
CA THR A 43 0.60 14.62 -8.80
C THR A 43 -0.13 15.86 -8.30
N HIS A 44 -1.42 15.75 -7.99
CA HIS A 44 -2.19 16.88 -7.45
C HIS A 44 -1.60 17.40 -6.12
N ARG A 45 -1.23 16.49 -5.21
CA ARG A 45 -0.66 16.85 -3.91
C ARG A 45 0.68 17.57 -4.03
N TYR A 46 1.59 17.06 -4.86
CA TYR A 46 2.97 17.52 -4.88
C TYR A 46 3.23 18.59 -5.95
N GLU A 47 2.62 18.48 -7.12
CA GLU A 47 2.87 19.42 -8.23
C GLU A 47 1.92 20.62 -8.19
N THR A 48 0.66 20.41 -7.79
CA THR A 48 -0.38 21.46 -7.77
C THR A 48 -0.45 22.18 -6.42
N ARG A 49 -0.65 21.46 -5.32
CA ARG A 49 -0.96 22.07 -4.01
C ARG A 49 0.24 22.64 -3.25
N LYS A 50 1.44 22.09 -3.42
CA LYS A 50 2.65 22.63 -2.76
C LYS A 50 3.16 23.92 -3.41
N GLN A 51 2.55 24.40 -4.50
CA GLN A 51 2.79 25.75 -4.98
C GLN A 51 2.18 26.73 -3.98
N ARG A 52 3.00 27.22 -3.03
CA ARG A 52 2.60 28.32 -2.13
C ARG A 52 2.05 29.49 -2.96
N SER A 53 0.96 30.09 -2.51
CA SER A 53 0.45 31.34 -3.06
C SER A 53 1.46 32.48 -2.82
N GLY A 54 1.54 33.44 -3.76
CA GLY A 54 2.36 34.65 -3.66
C GLY A 54 3.63 34.69 -4.53
N LEU A 55 4.43 35.74 -4.37
CA LEU A 55 5.67 36.03 -5.13
C LEU A 55 6.72 34.90 -5.09
N GLY A 56 6.64 33.98 -4.12
CA GLY A 56 7.50 32.79 -4.05
C GLY A 56 7.28 31.76 -5.17
N ARG A 57 6.20 31.88 -5.96
CA ARG A 57 5.90 30.99 -7.10
C ARG A 57 6.90 31.11 -8.25
N MET A 58 7.59 32.24 -8.38
CA MET A 58 8.56 32.46 -9.47
C MET A 58 9.92 31.79 -9.24
N PHE A 59 10.24 31.34 -8.02
CA PHE A 59 11.57 30.84 -7.68
C PHE A 59 11.59 29.38 -7.20
N LEU A 60 10.45 28.77 -6.87
CA LEU A 60 10.40 27.38 -6.40
C LEU A 60 10.28 26.41 -7.59
N GLY A 61 11.30 25.59 -7.79
CA GLY A 61 11.25 24.50 -8.76
C GLY A 61 10.10 23.53 -8.46
N LYS A 62 9.35 23.16 -9.48
CA LYS A 62 8.16 22.29 -9.36
C LYS A 62 8.59 20.91 -8.85
N HIS A 63 8.00 20.45 -7.75
CA HIS A 63 8.08 19.04 -7.40
C HIS A 63 7.63 18.19 -8.58
N LYS A 64 8.24 17.02 -8.77
CA LYS A 64 7.93 16.13 -9.88
C LYS A 64 7.59 14.73 -9.38
N VAL A 65 6.53 14.15 -9.91
CA VAL A 65 6.19 12.74 -9.74
C VAL A 65 6.59 11.99 -11.01
N ASN A 66 7.55 11.06 -10.90
CA ASN A 66 7.96 10.20 -12.02
C ASN A 66 7.41 8.79 -11.79
N GLU A 67 6.55 8.33 -12.68
CA GLU A 67 6.08 6.96 -12.70
C GLU A 67 7.02 6.08 -13.53
N HIS A 68 7.33 4.89 -13.02
CA HIS A 68 7.96 3.83 -13.77
C HIS A 68 7.17 2.54 -13.61
N ARG A 69 6.80 1.93 -14.73
CA ARG A 69 6.23 0.58 -14.74
C ARG A 69 7.32 -0.43 -14.42
N CYS A 70 7.04 -1.32 -13.48
CA CYS A 70 7.98 -2.33 -12.98
C CYS A 70 7.56 -3.76 -13.34
N VAL A 71 6.41 -3.95 -13.99
CA VAL A 71 5.95 -5.24 -14.49
C VAL A 71 6.04 -5.29 -16.01
N GLN A 72 6.40 -6.45 -16.54
CA GLN A 72 6.37 -6.77 -17.95
C GLN A 72 5.51 -8.01 -18.17
N GLU A 73 4.92 -8.07 -19.36
CA GLU A 73 4.27 -9.26 -19.87
C GLU A 73 5.34 -10.09 -20.57
N LEU A 74 5.42 -11.41 -20.35
CA LEU A 74 5.95 -12.47 -21.26
C LEU A 74 6.48 -13.68 -20.46
N PRO A 75 6.14 -14.93 -20.80
CA PRO A 75 4.80 -15.50 -20.99
C PRO A 75 3.95 -15.54 -19.70
N MET A 76 4.51 -15.12 -18.57
CA MET A 76 3.84 -14.90 -17.30
C MET A 76 4.08 -13.46 -16.85
N VAL A 77 3.16 -12.88 -16.06
CA VAL A 77 3.36 -11.54 -15.51
C VAL A 77 4.49 -11.58 -14.49
N GLY A 78 5.47 -10.69 -14.63
CA GLY A 78 6.62 -10.63 -13.73
C GLY A 78 7.27 -9.25 -13.73
N PHE A 79 8.33 -9.10 -12.95
CA PHE A 79 9.08 -7.84 -12.94
C PHE A 79 9.81 -7.59 -14.26
N THR A 80 9.97 -6.33 -14.62
CA THR A 80 10.77 -5.96 -15.79
C THR A 80 12.21 -6.40 -15.62
N THR A 81 12.75 -7.03 -16.67
CA THR A 81 14.16 -7.42 -16.76
C THR A 81 14.92 -6.59 -17.80
N ASP A 82 14.25 -5.62 -18.42
CA ASP A 82 14.84 -4.76 -19.44
C ASP A 82 15.90 -3.83 -18.80
N ALA A 83 17.15 -3.98 -19.24
CA ALA A 83 18.29 -3.29 -18.64
C ALA A 83 18.18 -1.75 -18.75
N THR A 84 17.61 -1.25 -19.85
CA THR A 84 17.40 0.19 -20.08
C THR A 84 16.37 0.76 -19.12
N THR A 85 15.26 0.05 -18.95
CA THR A 85 14.20 0.39 -18.00
C THR A 85 14.72 0.36 -16.57
N LEU A 86 15.43 -0.70 -16.18
CA LEU A 86 16.03 -0.82 -14.85
C LEU A 86 17.03 0.30 -14.56
N GLN A 87 17.88 0.67 -15.54
CA GLN A 87 18.81 1.79 -15.40
C GLN A 87 18.08 3.13 -15.22
N THR A 88 16.99 3.34 -15.97
CA THR A 88 16.15 4.53 -15.85
C THR A 88 15.51 4.62 -14.46
N ILE A 89 14.93 3.52 -13.97
CA ILE A 89 14.35 3.44 -12.63
C ILE A 89 15.40 3.74 -11.56
N ARG A 90 16.60 3.17 -11.70
CA ARG A 90 17.72 3.37 -10.77
C ARG A 90 18.12 4.83 -10.68
N GLN A 91 18.27 5.51 -11.82
CA GLN A 91 18.59 6.94 -11.86
C GLN A 91 17.50 7.80 -11.22
N ALA A 92 16.23 7.48 -11.47
CA ALA A 92 15.11 8.19 -10.84
C ALA A 92 15.11 8.00 -9.31
N CYS A 93 15.27 6.76 -8.83
CA CYS A 93 15.32 6.45 -7.39
C CYS A 93 16.53 7.09 -6.70
N ALA A 94 17.68 7.20 -7.37
CA ALA A 94 18.89 7.84 -6.85
C ALA A 94 18.67 9.31 -6.46
N SER A 95 17.78 10.04 -7.14
CA SER A 95 17.45 11.43 -6.82
C SER A 95 16.15 11.60 -6.02
N ALA A 96 15.38 10.52 -5.82
CA ALA A 96 14.08 10.59 -5.18
C ALA A 96 14.19 10.93 -3.67
N GLU A 97 13.33 11.84 -3.21
CA GLU A 97 13.08 12.11 -1.79
C GLU A 97 12.32 10.93 -1.17
N LYS A 98 11.43 10.32 -1.94
CA LYS A 98 10.59 9.20 -1.51
C LYS A 98 10.14 8.36 -2.70
N VAL A 99 10.13 7.05 -2.50
CA VAL A 99 9.66 6.05 -3.46
C VAL A 99 8.30 5.51 -3.00
N TYR A 100 7.35 5.43 -3.91
CA TYR A 100 6.03 4.82 -3.72
C TYR A 100 6.02 3.49 -4.45
N LEU A 101 5.69 2.41 -3.76
CA LEU A 101 5.50 1.08 -4.36
C LEU A 101 3.99 0.89 -4.48
N VAL A 102 3.47 0.72 -5.68
CA VAL A 102 2.03 0.53 -5.90
C VAL A 102 1.78 -0.89 -6.40
N LEU A 103 1.07 -1.67 -5.60
CA LEU A 103 0.74 -3.08 -5.84
C LEU A 103 -0.54 -3.45 -5.08
N HIS A 104 -1.21 -4.52 -5.49
CA HIS A 104 -2.38 -5.03 -4.79
C HIS A 104 -1.99 -5.98 -3.65
N GLY A 105 -2.79 -5.94 -2.58
CA GLY A 105 -2.70 -6.89 -1.47
C GLY A 105 -4.08 -7.48 -1.16
N ASP A 106 -4.08 -8.66 -0.57
CA ASP A 106 -5.28 -9.39 -0.15
C ASP A 106 -5.31 -9.44 1.39
N PRO A 107 -6.41 -9.09 2.03
CA PRO A 107 -6.52 -9.14 3.50
C PRO A 107 -6.33 -10.53 4.10
N ARG A 108 -6.52 -11.60 3.30
CA ARG A 108 -6.49 -13.00 3.74
C ARG A 108 -5.12 -13.65 3.59
N THR A 109 -4.16 -12.98 2.96
CA THR A 109 -2.77 -13.47 2.88
C THR A 109 -1.77 -12.35 3.07
N THR A 110 -0.71 -12.65 3.80
CA THR A 110 0.42 -11.75 4.03
C THR A 110 1.64 -12.09 3.16
N ASP A 111 1.53 -13.11 2.30
CA ASP A 111 2.69 -13.75 1.68
C ASP A 111 2.94 -13.22 0.28
N THR A 112 1.87 -12.79 -0.39
CA THR A 112 1.87 -12.49 -1.81
C THR A 112 1.25 -11.12 -2.07
N ALA A 113 1.93 -10.38 -2.93
CA ALA A 113 1.41 -9.21 -3.61
C ALA A 113 0.85 -9.61 -4.98
N TYR A 114 -0.14 -8.85 -5.43
CA TYR A 114 -0.90 -9.13 -6.64
C TYR A 114 -0.77 -7.99 -7.65
N THR A 115 -1.07 -8.31 -8.90
CA THR A 115 -1.25 -7.34 -9.99
C THR A 115 -2.48 -7.71 -10.81
N ASN A 116 -2.92 -6.82 -11.70
CA ASN A 116 -4.07 -7.08 -12.55
C ASN A 116 -3.75 -8.20 -13.57
N ALA A 117 -4.75 -9.03 -13.86
CA ALA A 117 -4.66 -9.98 -14.96
C ALA A 117 -4.73 -9.23 -16.29
N ILE A 118 -3.73 -9.40 -17.16
CA ILE A 118 -3.72 -8.75 -18.48
C ILE A 118 -4.91 -9.26 -19.30
N GLY A 119 -5.69 -8.33 -19.87
CA GLY A 119 -6.80 -8.64 -20.77
C GLY A 119 -7.95 -9.44 -20.14
N LYS A 120 -7.96 -9.61 -18.81
CA LYS A 120 -8.99 -10.35 -18.07
C LYS A 120 -9.41 -9.56 -16.83
N VAL A 121 -10.64 -9.82 -16.37
CA VAL A 121 -11.07 -9.32 -15.07
C VAL A 121 -10.44 -10.20 -13.99
N GLY A 122 -9.67 -9.60 -13.08
CA GLY A 122 -9.11 -10.28 -11.93
C GLY A 122 -7.70 -9.84 -11.59
N VAL A 123 -7.11 -10.52 -10.60
CA VAL A 123 -5.72 -10.32 -10.17
C VAL A 123 -4.94 -11.63 -10.29
N VAL A 124 -3.63 -11.51 -10.50
CA VAL A 124 -2.68 -12.64 -10.49
C VAL A 124 -1.62 -12.42 -9.42
N ASN A 125 -1.11 -13.52 -8.87
CA ASN A 125 0.03 -13.47 -7.96
C ASN A 125 1.22 -12.85 -8.68
N LEU A 126 1.78 -11.78 -8.12
CA LEU A 126 2.94 -11.11 -8.69
C LEU A 126 4.23 -11.56 -7.99
N CYS A 127 4.29 -11.39 -6.67
CA CYS A 127 5.55 -11.61 -5.94
C CYS A 127 5.36 -11.81 -4.43
N SER A 128 6.32 -12.46 -3.80
CA SER A 128 6.52 -12.42 -2.34
C SER A 128 7.27 -11.17 -1.91
N SER A 129 7.32 -10.91 -0.60
CA SER A 129 8.13 -9.81 -0.03
C SER A 129 9.62 -9.96 -0.35
N ALA A 130 10.15 -11.19 -0.38
CA ALA A 130 11.54 -11.47 -0.72
C ALA A 130 11.84 -11.20 -2.21
N GLN A 131 10.94 -11.61 -3.10
CA GLN A 131 11.07 -11.30 -4.54
C GLN A 131 11.02 -9.79 -4.78
N LEU A 132 10.10 -9.08 -4.11
CA LEU A 132 10.03 -7.62 -4.20
C LEU A 132 11.31 -6.96 -3.65
N ALA A 133 11.83 -7.42 -2.51
CA ALA A 133 13.09 -6.90 -1.95
C ALA A 133 14.28 -7.12 -2.90
N ALA A 134 14.38 -8.29 -3.52
CA ALA A 134 15.41 -8.60 -4.52
C ALA A 134 15.33 -7.63 -5.72
N PHE A 135 14.14 -7.41 -6.28
CA PHE A 135 13.95 -6.41 -7.34
C PHE A 135 14.37 -5.01 -6.88
N LEU A 136 13.89 -4.58 -5.70
CA LEU A 136 14.20 -3.27 -5.15
C LEU A 136 15.68 -3.07 -4.89
N SER A 137 16.43 -4.11 -4.52
CA SER A 137 17.88 -4.03 -4.34
C SER A 137 18.63 -3.67 -5.63
N GLY A 138 18.06 -4.00 -6.80
CA GLY A 138 18.63 -3.68 -8.11
C GLY A 138 18.40 -2.24 -8.56
N VAL A 139 17.41 -1.55 -7.98
CA VAL A 139 16.97 -0.22 -8.44
C VAL A 139 17.01 0.87 -7.36
N LEU A 140 16.91 0.53 -6.08
CA LEU A 140 16.98 1.50 -4.99
C LEU A 140 18.44 1.86 -4.67
N PRO A 141 18.75 3.14 -4.42
CA PRO A 141 20.06 3.53 -3.92
C PRO A 141 20.22 3.10 -2.45
N ARG A 142 21.45 2.78 -2.05
CA ARG A 142 21.81 2.61 -0.64
C ARG A 142 21.92 3.98 0.01
N LYS A 143 20.83 4.46 0.61
CA LYS A 143 20.78 5.71 1.38
C LYS A 143 20.43 5.42 2.83
N ASP A 144 20.94 6.26 3.73
CA ASP A 144 20.41 6.28 5.09
C ASP A 144 18.94 6.72 5.06
N HIS A 145 18.07 5.94 5.71
CA HIS A 145 16.63 6.19 5.78
C HIS A 145 15.94 6.37 4.42
N GLN A 146 16.18 5.48 3.46
CA GLN A 146 15.43 5.49 2.20
C GLN A 146 13.92 5.43 2.47
N LYS A 147 13.21 6.52 2.16
CA LYS A 147 11.77 6.65 2.42
C LYS A 147 11.00 5.87 1.36
N ILE A 148 10.22 4.90 1.80
CA ILE A 148 9.40 4.04 0.96
C ILE A 148 7.96 4.12 1.48
N ALA A 149 6.98 4.32 0.60
CA ALA A 149 5.58 4.11 0.91
C ALA A 149 5.07 2.89 0.14
N LEU A 150 4.73 1.84 0.88
CA LEU A 150 4.02 0.70 0.35
C LEU A 150 2.54 1.06 0.23
N VAL A 151 2.12 1.40 -0.98
CA VAL A 151 0.73 1.63 -1.36
C VAL A 151 0.16 0.27 -1.77
N MET A 152 -0.19 -0.51 -0.75
CA MET A 152 -0.76 -1.84 -0.86
C MET A 152 -1.90 -1.97 0.14
N CYS A 153 -3.08 -2.39 -0.30
CA CYS A 153 -4.17 -2.74 0.60
C CYS A 153 -3.68 -3.80 1.59
N TYR A 154 -3.96 -3.61 2.88
CA TYR A 154 -3.65 -4.56 3.94
C TYR A 154 -2.15 -4.88 4.11
N GLY A 155 -1.24 -4.09 3.54
CA GLY A 155 0.19 -4.45 3.57
C GLY A 155 0.84 -4.48 4.95
N ALA A 156 0.26 -3.81 5.94
CA ALA A 156 0.69 -3.90 7.34
C ALA A 156 -0.22 -4.80 8.21
N ARG A 157 -1.26 -5.41 7.64
CA ARG A 157 -2.15 -6.35 8.34
C ARG A 157 -1.39 -7.64 8.65
N CYS A 158 -1.67 -8.24 9.80
CA CYS A 158 -1.06 -9.50 10.20
C CYS A 158 -1.87 -10.70 9.66
N LYS A 159 -1.32 -11.91 9.83
CA LYS A 159 -1.97 -13.17 9.42
C LYS A 159 -3.31 -13.38 10.11
N ASP A 160 -3.43 -13.01 11.39
CA ASP A 160 -4.69 -13.06 12.14
C ASP A 160 -5.55 -11.84 11.80
N TYR A 161 -6.05 -11.81 10.56
CA TYR A 161 -6.63 -10.64 9.91
C TYR A 161 -7.98 -10.17 10.48
N ARG A 162 -8.59 -10.85 11.46
CA ARG A 162 -9.88 -10.47 12.05
C ARG A 162 -9.68 -9.50 13.21
N SER A 163 -10.46 -8.41 13.29
CA SER A 163 -10.29 -7.44 14.38
C SER A 163 -10.63 -8.00 15.78
N ALA A 164 -11.46 -9.05 15.81
CA ALA A 164 -11.77 -9.82 17.03
C ALA A 164 -10.54 -10.49 17.66
N ASN A 165 -9.52 -10.80 16.86
CA ASN A 165 -8.30 -11.49 17.31
C ASN A 165 -7.16 -10.49 17.59
N VAL A 166 -7.04 -9.46 16.76
CA VAL A 166 -5.91 -8.52 16.80
C VAL A 166 -6.39 -7.08 16.53
N ASN A 167 -5.94 -6.13 17.36
CA ASN A 167 -6.24 -4.72 17.16
C ASN A 167 -5.33 -4.07 16.10
N HIS A 168 -5.79 -4.14 14.85
CA HIS A 168 -5.14 -3.55 13.69
C HIS A 168 -5.21 -2.02 13.63
N GLN A 169 -5.88 -1.36 14.58
CA GLN A 169 -5.88 0.10 14.67
C GLN A 169 -4.58 0.68 15.25
N GLY A 170 -3.65 -0.19 15.62
CA GLY A 170 -2.33 0.19 16.09
C GLY A 170 -1.99 -0.40 17.45
N ALA A 171 -2.57 -1.54 17.86
CA ALA A 171 -2.19 -2.24 19.09
C ALA A 171 -1.75 -3.69 18.80
N MET A 172 -0.94 -3.87 17.74
CA MET A 172 -0.40 -5.18 17.36
C MET A 172 0.92 -5.47 18.07
N GLY A 173 1.08 -6.69 18.59
CA GLY A 173 2.33 -7.15 19.15
C GLY A 173 3.35 -7.51 18.07
N ILE A 174 4.62 -7.67 18.43
CA ILE A 174 5.68 -8.05 17.47
C ILE A 174 5.42 -9.42 16.82
N ASN A 175 4.77 -10.35 17.52
CA ASN A 175 4.42 -11.67 16.99
C ASN A 175 3.40 -11.58 15.85
N ASP A 176 2.49 -10.61 15.91
CA ASP A 176 1.53 -10.34 14.83
C ASP A 176 2.20 -9.51 13.73
N LEU A 177 2.88 -8.43 14.11
CA LEU A 177 3.54 -7.50 13.19
C LEU A 177 4.50 -8.23 12.23
N LYS A 178 5.26 -9.21 12.73
CA LYS A 178 6.25 -9.94 11.93
C LYS A 178 5.65 -10.83 10.84
N THR A 179 4.34 -11.08 10.90
CA THR A 179 3.63 -11.83 9.86
C THR A 179 3.22 -10.94 8.68
N SER A 180 3.12 -9.62 8.88
CA SER A 180 2.70 -8.70 7.82
C SER A 180 3.67 -8.63 6.65
N PHE A 181 3.14 -8.43 5.43
CA PHE A 181 3.96 -8.27 4.22
C PHE A 181 4.98 -7.14 4.35
N ALA A 182 4.56 -6.00 4.92
CA ALA A 182 5.42 -4.83 5.12
C ALA A 182 6.59 -5.12 6.07
N TYR A 183 6.36 -5.84 7.17
CA TYR A 183 7.43 -6.23 8.07
C TYR A 183 8.43 -7.14 7.36
N ARG A 184 7.94 -8.15 6.62
CA ARG A 184 8.80 -9.07 5.87
C ARG A 184 9.61 -8.32 4.82
N LEU A 185 8.99 -7.40 4.07
CA LEU A 185 9.72 -6.55 3.13
C LEU A 185 10.83 -5.74 3.81
N VAL A 186 10.56 -5.16 4.98
CA VAL A 186 11.59 -4.45 5.77
C VAL A 186 12.70 -5.39 6.20
N TYR A 187 12.36 -6.59 6.67
CA TYR A 187 13.33 -7.61 7.07
C TYR A 187 14.27 -7.93 5.91
N GLU A 188 13.72 -8.27 4.74
CA GLU A 188 14.51 -8.64 3.55
C GLU A 188 15.40 -7.49 3.06
N LEU A 189 14.88 -6.26 3.04
CA LEU A 189 15.68 -5.09 2.68
C LEU A 189 16.85 -4.87 3.64
N VAL A 190 16.65 -5.09 4.94
CA VAL A 190 17.72 -4.98 5.94
C VAL A 190 18.77 -6.08 5.75
N GLN A 191 18.35 -7.32 5.46
CA GLN A 191 19.30 -8.41 5.14
C GLN A 191 20.16 -8.08 3.91
N LEU A 192 19.61 -7.33 2.96
CA LEU A 192 20.32 -6.85 1.76
C LEU A 192 21.17 -5.59 2.01
N GLY A 193 21.27 -5.13 3.25
CA GLY A 193 22.12 -4.00 3.67
C GLY A 193 21.49 -2.62 3.52
N PHE A 194 20.16 -2.52 3.42
CA PHE A 194 19.45 -1.23 3.39
C PHE A 194 19.05 -0.78 4.80
N ASN A 195 18.89 0.54 4.96
CA ASN A 195 18.29 1.16 6.16
C ASN A 195 16.95 1.82 5.80
N PRO A 196 15.87 1.04 5.61
CA PRO A 196 14.64 1.58 5.07
C PRO A 196 13.80 2.32 6.13
N LEU A 197 13.03 3.31 5.65
CA LEU A 197 11.88 3.89 6.36
C LEU A 197 10.63 3.60 5.53
N VAL A 198 9.89 2.55 5.90
CA VAL A 198 8.72 2.07 5.16
C VAL A 198 7.45 2.52 5.86
N SER A 199 6.47 3.03 5.11
CA SER A 199 5.11 3.20 5.61
C SER A 199 4.14 2.29 4.86
N ALA A 200 3.26 1.60 5.59
CA ALA A 200 2.23 0.71 5.05
C ALA A 200 0.93 0.86 5.85
N VAL A 201 -0.17 0.26 5.38
CA VAL A 201 -1.50 0.37 6.04
C VAL A 201 -2.10 -0.99 6.34
N THR A 202 -2.91 -1.08 7.39
CA THR A 202 -3.59 -2.32 7.82
C THR A 202 -4.94 -2.53 7.13
N GLY A 203 -5.50 -1.52 6.46
CA GLY A 203 -6.77 -1.61 5.74
C GLY A 203 -6.63 -1.47 4.22
N LYS A 204 -7.77 -1.47 3.53
CA LYS A 204 -7.83 -1.10 2.11
C LYS A 204 -7.43 0.37 1.96
N ILE A 205 -6.53 0.67 1.01
CA ILE A 205 -6.08 2.02 0.72
C ILE A 205 -6.69 2.55 -0.56
N GLN A 206 -7.13 3.80 -0.52
CA GLN A 206 -7.50 4.59 -1.68
C GLN A 206 -6.84 5.97 -1.56
N HIS A 207 -6.92 6.78 -2.62
CA HIS A 207 -6.51 8.16 -2.54
C HIS A 207 -7.66 9.07 -2.93
N ASN A 208 -7.88 10.10 -2.11
CA ASN A 208 -8.82 11.16 -2.44
C ASN A 208 -8.26 11.95 -3.63
N ALA A 209 -9.00 11.96 -4.75
CA ALA A 209 -8.55 12.58 -6.00
C ALA A 209 -8.32 14.10 -5.87
N GLN A 210 -9.05 14.78 -4.98
CA GLN A 210 -8.99 16.23 -4.80
C GLN A 210 -7.89 16.67 -3.84
N THR A 211 -7.50 15.85 -2.88
CA THR A 211 -6.53 16.23 -1.83
C THR A 211 -5.21 15.48 -1.93
N GLY A 212 -5.20 14.34 -2.62
CA GLY A 212 -4.09 13.40 -2.66
C GLY A 212 -3.78 12.76 -1.31
N HIS A 213 -4.74 12.79 -0.39
CA HIS A 213 -4.63 12.11 0.90
C HIS A 213 -4.98 10.64 0.73
N ALA A 214 -4.21 9.78 1.40
CA ALA A 214 -4.53 8.38 1.52
C ALA A 214 -5.75 8.22 2.42
N LEU A 215 -6.72 7.46 1.93
CA LEU A 215 -7.93 7.03 2.58
C LEU A 215 -7.75 5.56 3.00
N ILE A 216 -8.03 5.21 4.24
CA ILE A 216 -7.87 3.85 4.78
C ILE A 216 -9.23 3.39 5.29
N GLU A 217 -9.74 2.29 4.72
CA GLU A 217 -11.00 1.67 5.12
C GLU A 217 -11.00 1.32 6.61
N ARG A 218 -12.15 1.43 7.28
CA ARG A 218 -12.37 1.20 8.72
C ARG A 218 -12.44 -0.29 9.09
N GLU A 219 -12.10 -0.64 10.33
CA GLU A 219 -12.00 -2.04 10.78
C GLU A 219 -13.34 -2.75 10.69
N GLU A 220 -14.41 -2.04 11.07
CA GLU A 220 -15.76 -2.59 11.05
C GLU A 220 -16.18 -2.96 9.61
N LEU A 221 -15.80 -2.14 8.62
CA LEU A 221 -16.05 -2.45 7.22
C LEU A 221 -15.16 -3.58 6.70
N ILE A 222 -13.91 -3.67 7.17
CA ILE A 222 -13.00 -4.75 6.80
C ILE A 222 -13.59 -6.08 7.25
N ASP A 223 -14.02 -6.20 8.50
CA ASP A 223 -14.58 -7.46 9.03
C ASP A 223 -15.84 -7.89 8.29
N ILE A 224 -16.78 -6.96 8.01
CA ILE A 224 -17.99 -7.25 7.24
C ILE A 224 -17.64 -7.69 5.81
N ASN A 225 -16.69 -7.00 5.16
CA ASN A 225 -16.24 -7.39 3.82
C ASN A 225 -15.57 -8.77 3.82
N MET A 226 -14.81 -9.13 4.87
CA MET A 226 -14.21 -10.46 5.00
C MET A 226 -15.28 -11.53 5.15
N GLU A 227 -16.26 -11.30 6.01
CA GLU A 227 -17.40 -12.20 6.20
C GLU A 227 -18.19 -12.40 4.90
N LEU A 228 -18.47 -11.31 4.18
CA LEU A 228 -19.13 -11.36 2.89
C LEU A 228 -18.32 -12.18 1.87
N ALA A 229 -17.00 -11.99 1.82
CA ALA A 229 -16.12 -12.70 0.89
C ALA A 229 -16.05 -14.20 1.21
N GLU A 230 -16.02 -14.57 2.49
CA GLU A 230 -16.04 -15.97 2.95
C GLU A 230 -17.38 -16.63 2.65
N ALA A 231 -18.50 -16.00 3.04
CA ALA A 231 -19.84 -16.51 2.77
C ALA A 231 -20.08 -16.69 1.26
N SER A 232 -19.66 -15.72 0.44
CA SER A 232 -19.76 -15.80 -1.02
C SER A 232 -18.91 -16.93 -1.61
N ARG A 233 -17.72 -17.17 -1.04
CA ARG A 233 -16.83 -18.26 -1.46
C ARG A 233 -17.44 -19.62 -1.15
N THR A 234 -17.92 -19.82 0.08
CA THR A 234 -18.59 -21.06 0.50
C THR A 234 -19.77 -21.36 -0.40
N PHE A 235 -20.66 -20.37 -0.60
CA PHE A 235 -21.78 -20.49 -1.53
C PHE A 235 -21.35 -20.89 -2.93
N THR A 236 -20.29 -20.27 -3.45
CA THR A 236 -19.78 -20.60 -4.80
C THR A 236 -19.18 -22.00 -4.87
N GLN A 237 -18.53 -22.49 -3.82
CA GLN A 237 -17.95 -23.83 -3.75
C GLN A 237 -19.05 -24.89 -3.71
N ASP A 238 -20.05 -24.71 -2.85
CA ASP A 238 -21.16 -25.64 -2.70
C ASP A 238 -22.07 -25.62 -3.94
N ALA A 239 -22.27 -24.44 -4.53
CA ALA A 239 -23.00 -24.30 -5.78
C ALA A 239 -22.41 -25.12 -6.92
N LYS A 240 -21.08 -25.27 -6.99
CA LYS A 240 -20.43 -26.10 -8.03
C LYS A 240 -20.83 -27.57 -7.91
N LEU A 241 -21.01 -28.07 -6.69
CA LEU A 241 -21.44 -29.45 -6.43
C LEU A 241 -22.91 -29.70 -6.86
N HIS A 242 -23.69 -28.63 -7.02
CA HIS A 242 -25.11 -28.66 -7.34
C HIS A 242 -25.43 -28.20 -8.77
N GLY A 243 -24.45 -28.18 -9.67
CA GLY A 243 -24.68 -27.76 -11.07
C GLY A 243 -24.75 -26.24 -11.28
N GLY A 244 -24.38 -25.44 -10.27
CA GLY A 244 -24.28 -23.99 -10.35
C GLY A 244 -25.15 -23.26 -9.32
N GLY A 245 -24.96 -21.93 -9.22
CA GLY A 245 -25.61 -21.11 -8.20
C GLY A 245 -27.13 -21.01 -8.33
N GLY A 246 -27.68 -21.19 -9.55
CA GLY A 246 -29.12 -21.20 -9.77
C GLY A 246 -29.79 -22.45 -9.19
N GLU A 247 -29.19 -23.63 -9.41
CA GLU A 247 -29.69 -24.89 -8.90
C GLU A 247 -29.48 -25.04 -7.39
N PHE A 248 -28.33 -24.59 -6.88
CA PHE A 248 -28.08 -24.62 -5.44
C PHE A 248 -29.08 -23.78 -4.64
N LYS A 249 -29.48 -22.61 -5.16
CA LYS A 249 -30.52 -21.76 -4.52
C LYS A 249 -31.90 -22.42 -4.46
N LYS A 250 -32.13 -23.54 -5.16
CA LYS A 250 -33.39 -24.28 -5.04
C LYS A 250 -33.39 -25.18 -3.81
N THR A 251 -32.22 -25.60 -3.31
CA THR A 251 -32.09 -26.38 -2.08
C THR A 251 -32.29 -25.50 -0.85
N ASP A 252 -32.70 -26.10 0.28
CA ASP A 252 -32.88 -25.36 1.53
C ASP A 252 -31.55 -24.82 2.07
N GLU A 253 -30.46 -25.55 1.85
CA GLU A 253 -29.12 -25.08 2.19
C GLU A 253 -28.70 -23.87 1.36
N GLY A 254 -28.83 -23.93 0.03
CA GLY A 254 -28.44 -22.82 -0.83
C GLY A 254 -29.29 -21.56 -0.63
N LYS A 255 -30.59 -21.71 -0.27
CA LYS A 255 -31.42 -20.57 0.16
C LYS A 255 -30.87 -19.92 1.42
N ARG A 256 -30.62 -20.71 2.48
CA ARG A 256 -30.08 -20.19 3.74
C ARG A 256 -28.74 -19.47 3.55
N GLN A 257 -27.82 -20.05 2.78
CA GLN A 257 -26.53 -19.41 2.50
C GLN A 257 -26.71 -18.11 1.69
N PHE A 258 -27.58 -18.11 0.68
CA PHE A 258 -27.81 -16.93 -0.14
C PHE A 258 -28.50 -15.79 0.63
N ASP A 259 -29.45 -16.11 1.51
CA ASP A 259 -30.09 -15.11 2.37
C ASP A 259 -29.11 -14.58 3.42
N GLY A 260 -28.23 -15.42 4.00
CA GLY A 260 -27.13 -14.95 4.84
C GLY A 260 -26.19 -13.97 4.14
N ILE A 261 -25.86 -14.21 2.86
CA ILE A 261 -25.08 -13.25 2.04
C ILE A 261 -25.81 -11.92 1.91
N LYS A 262 -27.14 -11.91 1.69
CA LYS A 262 -27.92 -10.67 1.61
C LYS A 262 -27.94 -9.93 2.94
N ASP A 263 -28.03 -10.64 4.05
CA ASP A 263 -28.02 -10.04 5.39
C ASP A 263 -26.69 -9.34 5.65
N ILE A 264 -25.57 -9.98 5.31
CA ILE A 264 -24.23 -9.37 5.42
C ILE A 264 -24.12 -8.15 4.48
N GLN A 265 -24.67 -8.21 3.26
CA GLN A 265 -24.72 -7.06 2.35
C GLN A 265 -25.54 -5.90 2.92
N ALA A 266 -26.67 -6.19 3.58
CA ALA A 266 -27.49 -5.19 4.24
C ALA A 266 -26.74 -4.55 5.43
N GLN A 267 -26.04 -5.35 6.23
CA GLN A 267 -25.16 -4.86 7.29
C GLN A 267 -24.06 -3.95 6.74
N LEU A 268 -23.41 -4.34 5.63
CA LEU A 268 -22.39 -3.51 4.98
C LEU A 268 -22.97 -2.17 4.52
N GLN A 269 -24.16 -2.19 3.93
CA GLN A 269 -24.84 -0.98 3.48
C GLN A 269 -25.21 -0.08 4.66
N GLN A 270 -25.73 -0.64 5.74
CA GLN A 270 -26.05 0.09 6.97
C GLN A 270 -24.80 0.67 7.63
N ALA A 271 -23.70 -0.10 7.70
CA ALA A 271 -22.44 0.39 8.23
C ALA A 271 -21.92 1.60 7.44
N ARG A 272 -22.10 1.59 6.11
CA ARG A 272 -21.72 2.71 5.23
C ARG A 272 -22.60 3.95 5.40
N THR A 273 -23.92 3.80 5.61
CA THR A 273 -24.81 4.98 5.79
C THR A 273 -24.54 5.72 7.09
N HIS A 274 -23.95 5.06 8.09
CA HIS A 274 -23.52 5.68 9.34
C HIS A 274 -22.13 6.33 9.28
N LEU A 275 -21.43 6.24 8.14
CA LEU A 275 -20.16 6.94 7.96
C LEU A 275 -20.42 8.41 7.59
N PRO A 276 -19.69 9.37 8.20
CA PRO A 276 -19.79 10.77 7.78
C PRO A 276 -19.48 10.89 6.29
N GLN A 277 -20.19 11.78 5.59
CA GLN A 277 -20.02 11.97 4.15
C GLN A 277 -18.59 12.42 3.84
N GLY A 278 -17.86 11.63 3.05
CA GLY A 278 -16.44 11.86 2.75
C GLY A 278 -15.45 11.27 3.78
N ASP A 279 -15.95 10.58 4.79
CA ASP A 279 -15.20 9.92 5.88
C ASP A 279 -15.21 8.39 5.75
N GLU A 280 -15.14 7.89 4.51
CA GLU A 280 -14.76 6.48 4.27
C GLU A 280 -13.31 6.18 4.72
N SER A 281 -12.62 7.15 5.33
CA SER A 281 -11.26 7.03 5.79
C SER A 281 -11.01 7.57 7.19
N ASN A 282 -10.73 6.68 8.11
CA ASN A 282 -10.08 7.10 9.35
C ASN A 282 -8.58 7.23 9.09
N LYS A 283 -7.94 8.26 9.66
CA LYS A 283 -6.48 8.27 9.78
C LYS A 283 -6.12 7.25 10.86
N TYR A 284 -6.12 5.97 10.54
CA TYR A 284 -5.72 4.93 11.49
C TYR A 284 -5.01 3.80 10.73
N GLY A 285 -4.41 2.86 11.46
CA GLY A 285 -3.85 1.66 10.84
C GLY A 285 -2.65 1.90 9.90
N LYS A 286 -2.06 3.11 9.91
CA LYS A 286 -0.86 3.41 9.12
C LYS A 286 0.37 3.22 9.97
N LEU A 287 1.18 2.22 9.66
CA LEU A 287 2.41 1.93 10.39
C LEU A 287 3.62 2.52 9.68
N VAL A 288 4.61 2.92 10.47
CA VAL A 288 5.94 3.35 9.99
C VAL A 288 6.99 2.44 10.62
N PHE A 289 7.68 1.70 9.77
CA PHE A 289 8.81 0.84 10.10
C PHE A 289 10.09 1.62 9.81
N LYS A 290 10.91 1.85 10.83
CA LYS A 290 12.18 2.55 10.71
C LYS A 290 13.28 1.67 11.28
N TYR A 291 14.23 1.28 10.44
CA TYR A 291 15.42 0.57 10.88
C TYR A 291 16.63 1.53 10.92
N LYS A 292 17.30 1.60 12.07
CA LYS A 292 18.51 2.41 12.27
C LYS A 292 19.35 1.80 13.39
N ASN A 293 20.69 1.75 13.23
CA ASN A 293 21.62 1.31 14.26
C ASN A 293 21.21 -0.04 14.89
N ALA A 294 20.97 -1.05 14.05
CA ALA A 294 20.50 -2.39 14.44
C ALA A 294 19.15 -2.43 15.20
N THR A 295 18.42 -1.32 15.25
CA THR A 295 17.13 -1.21 15.94
C THR A 295 16.01 -0.96 14.94
N LEU A 296 15.00 -1.83 14.96
CA LEU A 296 13.72 -1.61 14.30
C LEU A 296 12.77 -0.90 15.26
N LYS A 297 12.23 0.24 14.82
CA LYS A 297 11.14 0.95 15.48
C LYS A 297 9.90 0.93 14.60
N ILE A 298 8.78 0.46 15.16
CA ILE A 298 7.47 0.44 14.49
C ILE A 298 6.55 1.41 15.25
N VAL A 299 5.98 2.36 14.52
CA VAL A 299 5.14 3.42 15.07
C VAL A 299 3.80 3.45 14.36
N ASN A 300 2.72 3.53 15.13
CA ASN A 300 1.41 3.89 14.59
C ASN A 300 1.40 5.38 14.24
N LYS A 301 1.37 5.71 12.95
CA LYS A 301 1.49 7.10 12.48
C LYS A 301 0.26 7.94 12.79
N TYR A 302 -0.91 7.32 12.77
CA TYR A 302 -2.16 8.03 12.94
C TYR A 302 -2.96 7.48 14.11
N GLY A 303 -3.67 8.37 14.81
CA GLY A 303 -4.52 7.96 15.92
C GLY A 303 -5.93 7.64 15.46
N GLY A 304 -6.52 6.60 16.01
CA GLY A 304 -7.93 6.27 15.78
C GLY A 304 -8.90 7.17 16.56
N GLN A 305 -10.18 7.03 16.27
CA GLN A 305 -11.28 7.35 17.19
C GLN A 305 -12.09 6.09 17.45
N GLY A 306 -12.72 5.97 18.63
CA GLY A 306 -13.47 4.78 19.04
C GLY A 306 -12.86 4.04 20.23
N ALA A 307 -13.53 2.98 20.69
CA ALA A 307 -13.19 2.26 21.93
C ALA A 307 -11.80 1.61 21.92
N ASN A 308 -11.28 1.27 20.73
CA ASN A 308 -9.99 0.58 20.55
C ASN A 308 -8.92 1.46 19.88
N ALA A 309 -9.15 2.77 19.86
CA ALA A 309 -8.25 3.72 19.21
C ALA A 309 -6.90 3.79 19.91
N VAL A 310 -5.83 3.57 19.15
CA VAL A 310 -4.47 3.87 19.61
C VAL A 310 -4.10 5.29 19.20
N THR A 311 -3.39 6.00 20.06
CA THR A 311 -2.96 7.38 19.80
C THR A 311 -1.92 7.47 18.67
N ALA A 312 -1.88 8.63 18.02
CA ALA A 312 -0.86 8.89 17.00
C ALA A 312 0.53 8.92 17.64
N GLY A 313 1.50 8.27 17.00
CA GLY A 313 2.88 8.23 17.47
C GLY A 313 3.18 7.10 18.46
N THR A 314 2.20 6.26 18.81
CA THR A 314 2.43 5.11 19.69
C THR A 314 3.47 4.17 19.09
N VAL A 315 4.48 3.85 19.89
CA VAL A 315 5.53 2.89 19.55
C VAL A 315 4.99 1.49 19.81
N LEU A 316 4.82 0.71 18.75
CA LEU A 316 4.32 -0.66 18.84
C LEU A 316 5.45 -1.64 19.13
N TYR A 317 6.63 -1.30 18.63
CA TYR A 317 7.84 -2.10 18.81
C TYR A 317 9.08 -1.21 18.71
N SER A 318 10.08 -1.52 19.55
CA SER A 318 11.41 -0.93 19.48
C SER A 318 12.42 -1.96 20.00
N GLY A 319 13.20 -2.54 19.09
CA GLY A 319 14.16 -3.58 19.46
C GLY A 319 14.93 -4.11 18.25
N ALA A 320 15.64 -5.23 18.43
CA ALA A 320 16.32 -5.90 17.34
C ALA A 320 15.33 -6.35 16.25
N LEU A 321 15.82 -6.54 15.03
CA LEU A 321 15.02 -7.14 13.97
C LEU A 321 14.73 -8.61 14.32
N VAL A 322 13.45 -8.99 14.38
CA VAL A 322 13.03 -10.38 14.66
C VAL A 322 12.81 -11.11 13.34
N THR A 323 13.29 -12.35 13.23
CA THR A 323 13.03 -13.19 12.07
C THR A 323 11.52 -13.40 11.88
N PRO A 324 10.96 -13.16 10.68
CA PRO A 324 9.57 -13.44 10.39
C PRO A 324 9.22 -14.89 10.70
N GLY A 325 8.03 -15.11 11.28
CA GLY A 325 7.50 -16.47 11.40
C GLY A 325 7.19 -17.05 10.01
N ALA A 326 7.17 -18.38 9.93
CA ALA A 326 6.64 -19.06 8.75
C ALA A 326 5.26 -18.51 8.39
N ALA A 327 5.05 -18.35 7.08
CA ALA A 327 3.76 -17.96 6.50
C ALA A 327 2.64 -18.92 6.93
#